data_AF-A0A0K0FFQ7-F1
#
_entry.id   AF-A0A0K0FFQ7-F1
#
_cell.length_a   1.000
_cell.length_b   1.000
_cell.length_c   1.000
_cell.angle_alpha   90.00
_cell.angle_beta   90.00
_cell.angle_gamma   90.00
#
_symmetry.space_group_name_H-M   'P 1'
#
loop_
_entity.id
_entity.type
_entity.pdbx_description
1 polymer ?
#
loop_
_entity_poly.entity_id
_entity_poly.type
_entity_poly.pdbx_seq_one_letter_code
_entity_poly.pdbx_strand_id
1 'polypeptide(L)'
;MSSLPQHSEPEIKTSPLDSSILTIKAFGLEDSKDFLQDAMKKIDEININEAEKNLQEINALDGNKNLTHIGKILEMLPFAPNSGKCILTGLLFNVLDSLSLICIYCDSNTSLFNDPFKQVETSKAIITLCGDFKGDFILSLMAV
;
A
#
# COMPACT_ATOMS: atom_id res chain seq x y z
N MET A 1 -10.88 -18.51 33.28
CA MET A 1 -11.71 -18.43 32.06
C MET A 1 -11.40 -17.11 31.40
N SER A 2 -10.60 -17.11 30.35
CA SER A 2 -10.20 -15.90 29.64
C SER A 2 -11.42 -15.36 28.90
N SER A 3 -11.95 -14.22 29.33
CA SER A 3 -13.10 -13.59 28.69
C SER A 3 -12.66 -12.99 27.36
N LEU A 4 -13.42 -13.26 26.29
CA LEU A 4 -13.22 -12.59 25.00
C LEU A 4 -13.46 -11.07 25.16
N PRO A 5 -12.69 -10.22 24.46
CA PRO A 5 -12.90 -8.79 24.49
C PRO A 5 -14.28 -8.45 23.91
N GLN A 6 -14.95 -7.46 24.50
CA GLN A 6 -16.30 -7.03 24.11
C GLN A 6 -16.34 -6.38 22.72
N HIS A 7 -15.22 -5.79 22.29
CA HIS A 7 -15.05 -5.16 20.98
C HIS A 7 -13.68 -5.48 20.41
N SER A 8 -13.59 -5.61 19.09
CA SER A 8 -12.32 -5.70 18.39
C SER A 8 -11.52 -4.41 18.52
N GLU A 9 -10.20 -4.52 18.38
CA GLU A 9 -9.34 -3.35 18.28
C GLU A 9 -9.67 -2.55 17.02
N PRO A 10 -9.70 -1.20 17.06
CA PRO A 10 -10.03 -0.41 15.88
C PRO A 10 -8.94 -0.51 14.83
N GLU A 11 -9.37 -0.57 13.58
CA GLU A 11 -8.52 -0.72 12.40
C GLU A 11 -7.40 0.33 12.32
N ILE A 12 -7.67 1.59 12.72
CA ILE A 12 -6.68 2.67 12.68
C ILE A 12 -5.42 2.40 13.53
N LYS A 13 -5.48 1.47 14.48
CA LYS A 13 -4.31 1.05 15.28
C LYS A 13 -3.50 -0.05 14.61
N THR A 14 -4.11 -0.80 13.72
CA THR A 14 -3.55 -2.04 13.14
C THR A 14 -3.24 -1.92 11.66
N SER A 15 -3.78 -0.92 10.97
CA SER A 15 -3.56 -0.67 9.54
C SER A 15 -2.45 0.36 9.30
N PRO A 16 -1.74 0.29 8.15
CA PRO A 16 -0.79 1.31 7.73
C PRO A 16 -1.43 2.70 7.65
N LEU A 17 -0.68 3.75 8.03
CA LEU A 17 -1.20 5.11 8.13
C LEU A 17 -0.86 5.99 6.92
N ASP A 18 -0.12 5.48 5.93
CA ASP A 18 0.40 6.26 4.80
C ASP A 18 -0.69 7.02 4.06
N SER A 19 -1.76 6.32 3.66
CA SER A 19 -2.89 6.93 2.96
C SER A 19 -3.60 7.97 3.84
N SER A 20 -3.82 7.65 5.11
CA SER A 20 -4.50 8.54 6.07
C SER A 20 -3.70 9.83 6.29
N ILE A 21 -2.38 9.73 6.50
CA ILE A 21 -1.48 10.87 6.70
C ILE A 21 -1.42 11.72 5.44
N LEU A 22 -1.34 11.10 4.26
CA LEU A 22 -1.33 11.81 2.99
C LEU A 22 -2.61 12.63 2.81
N THR A 23 -3.77 12.04 3.10
CA THR A 23 -5.08 12.71 3.07
C THR A 23 -5.17 13.86 4.07
N ILE A 24 -4.71 13.66 5.31
CA ILE A 24 -4.67 14.71 6.35
C ILE A 24 -3.86 15.91 5.85
N LYS A 25 -2.67 15.67 5.29
CA LYS A 25 -1.79 16.70 4.75
C LYS A 25 -2.39 17.38 3.52
N ALA A 26 -3.12 16.65 2.66
CA ALA A 26 -3.83 17.22 1.50
C ALA A 26 -4.96 18.17 1.88
N PHE A 27 -5.67 17.88 2.98
CA PHE A 27 -6.68 18.78 3.52
C PHE A 27 -6.12 20.05 4.17
N GLY A 28 -4.80 20.18 4.30
CA GLY A 28 -4.16 21.33 4.92
C GLY A 28 -4.41 21.43 6.43
N LEU A 29 -4.69 20.29 7.07
CA LEU A 29 -4.77 20.18 8.52
C LEU A 29 -3.37 20.40 9.14
N GLU A 30 -3.34 20.57 10.47
CA GLU A 30 -2.12 20.73 11.26
C GLU A 30 -1.15 19.53 11.12
N ASP A 31 -0.11 19.47 11.94
CA ASP A 31 0.84 18.37 11.90
C ASP A 31 0.11 17.01 12.03
N SER A 32 0.45 16.07 11.14
CA SER A 32 -0.21 14.76 11.08
C SER A 32 -0.07 13.99 12.38
N LYS A 33 1.04 14.20 13.11
CA LYS A 33 1.25 13.60 14.41
C LYS A 33 0.25 14.14 15.43
N ASP A 34 0.14 15.46 15.54
CA ASP A 34 -0.74 16.11 16.50
C ASP A 34 -2.20 15.72 16.24
N PHE A 35 -2.64 15.77 14.98
CA PHE A 35 -3.99 15.36 14.58
C PHE A 35 -4.31 13.90 14.94
N LEU A 36 -3.37 12.98 14.70
CA LEU A 36 -3.56 11.56 15.00
C LEU A 36 -3.44 11.22 16.49
N GLN A 37 -2.71 12.02 17.26
CA GLN A 37 -2.64 11.86 18.72
C GLN A 37 -3.95 12.30 19.40
N ASP A 38 -4.68 13.25 18.80
CA ASP A 38 -6.00 13.69 19.27
C ASP A 38 -7.16 12.76 18.87
N ALA A 39 -6.86 11.65 18.17
CA ALA A 39 -7.88 10.68 17.76
C ALA A 39 -8.57 9.98 18.96
N MET A 40 -9.80 9.47 18.73
CA MET A 40 -10.62 8.82 19.77
C MET A 40 -9.90 7.71 20.54
N LYS A 41 -8.97 6.99 19.88
CA LYS A 41 -8.03 6.12 20.56
C LYS A 41 -6.62 6.51 20.16
N LYS A 42 -5.75 6.69 21.16
CA LYS A 42 -4.33 6.97 20.97
C LYS A 42 -3.66 5.93 20.08
N ILE A 43 -3.01 6.41 19.02
CA ILE A 43 -2.21 5.63 18.07
C ILE A 43 -0.74 5.65 18.54
N ASP A 44 0.00 4.58 18.28
CA ASP A 44 1.42 4.52 18.58
C ASP A 44 2.19 5.54 17.71
N GLU A 45 3.03 6.35 18.34
CA GLU A 45 3.86 7.34 17.63
C GLU A 45 4.85 6.68 16.67
N ILE A 46 5.27 5.43 16.96
CA ILE A 46 6.17 4.68 16.07
C ILE A 46 5.49 4.47 14.71
N ASN A 47 4.24 4.04 14.69
CA ASN A 47 3.48 3.80 13.47
C ASN A 47 3.29 5.08 12.65
N ILE A 48 3.05 6.22 13.32
CA ILE A 48 2.93 7.53 12.66
C ILE A 48 4.25 7.91 12.00
N ASN A 49 5.36 7.83 12.75
CA ASN A 49 6.68 8.19 12.25
C ASN A 49 7.12 7.28 11.09
N GLU A 50 6.81 5.99 11.14
CA GLU A 50 7.11 5.04 10.06
C GLU A 50 6.35 5.38 8.78
N ALA A 51 5.06 5.69 8.88
CA ALA A 51 4.25 6.10 7.73
C ALA A 51 4.72 7.44 7.15
N GLU A 52 5.04 8.45 7.98
CA GLU A 52 5.62 9.71 7.50
C GLU A 52 6.96 9.48 6.80
N LYS A 53 7.81 8.61 7.34
CA LYS A 53 9.09 8.25 6.73
C LYS A 53 8.90 7.58 5.37
N ASN A 54 7.98 6.62 5.25
CA ASN A 54 7.68 5.99 3.97
C ASN A 54 7.16 7.03 2.95
N LEU A 55 6.28 7.94 3.35
CA LEU A 55 5.82 9.03 2.49
C LEU A 55 6.95 9.98 2.06
N GLN A 56 7.97 10.20 2.88
CA GLN A 56 9.18 10.93 2.49
C GLN A 56 10.03 10.13 1.49
N GLU A 57 10.18 8.82 1.67
CA GLU A 57 10.93 7.94 0.77
C GLU A 57 10.33 7.93 -0.65
N ILE A 58 9.00 7.94 -0.78
CA ILE A 58 8.32 8.05 -2.09
C ILE A 58 8.21 9.50 -2.61
N ASN A 59 8.77 10.47 -1.88
CA ASN A 59 8.72 11.92 -2.15
C ASN A 59 7.30 12.52 -2.14
N ALA A 60 6.35 11.89 -1.43
CA ALA A 60 5.02 12.46 -1.18
C ALA A 60 5.09 13.61 -0.15
N LEU A 61 6.02 13.48 0.81
CA LEU A 61 6.36 14.53 1.77
C LEU A 61 7.81 15.01 1.56
N ASP A 62 8.09 16.27 1.89
CA ASP A 62 9.45 16.81 1.92
C ASP A 62 10.18 16.50 3.25
N GLY A 63 11.43 16.92 3.39
CA GLY A 63 12.22 16.73 4.61
C GLY A 63 11.64 17.39 5.87
N ASN A 64 10.75 18.37 5.70
CA ASN A 64 10.04 19.06 6.77
C ASN A 64 8.61 18.50 6.97
N LYS A 65 8.29 17.34 6.37
CA LYS A 65 6.97 16.68 6.43
C LYS A 65 5.84 17.52 5.83
N ASN A 66 6.14 18.40 4.88
CA ASN A 66 5.14 19.13 4.11
C ASN A 66 4.76 18.35 2.85
N LEU A 67 3.52 18.52 2.41
CA LEU A 67 3.01 17.89 1.20
C LEU A 67 3.69 18.44 -0.06
N THR A 68 4.26 17.55 -0.87
CA THR A 68 4.88 17.91 -2.16
C THR A 68 3.87 17.93 -3.30
N HIS A 69 4.27 18.37 -4.49
CA HIS A 69 3.44 18.23 -5.70
C HIS A 69 3.16 16.77 -6.06
N ILE A 70 4.12 15.88 -5.84
CA ILE A 70 3.92 14.43 -6.06
C ILE A 70 2.90 13.91 -5.05
N GLY A 71 3.00 14.31 -3.77
CA GLY A 71 2.04 13.93 -2.74
C GLY A 71 0.61 14.34 -3.09
N LYS A 72 0.41 15.55 -3.63
CA LYS A 72 -0.90 16.02 -4.12
C LYS A 72 -1.46 15.15 -5.24
N ILE A 73 -0.61 14.74 -6.19
CA ILE A 73 -1.05 13.86 -7.28
C ILE A 73 -1.41 12.48 -6.74
N LEU A 74 -0.59 11.93 -5.83
CA LEU A 74 -0.83 10.62 -5.23
C LEU A 74 -2.14 10.57 -4.43
N GLU A 75 -2.50 11.64 -3.73
CA GLU A 75 -3.77 11.71 -2.99
C GLU A 75 -5.00 11.69 -3.91
N MET A 76 -4.89 12.23 -5.13
CA MET A 76 -5.97 12.19 -6.12
C MET A 76 -6.16 10.81 -6.77
N LEU A 77 -5.21 9.88 -6.59
CA LEU A 77 -5.27 8.55 -7.18
C LEU A 77 -6.01 7.56 -6.26
N PRO A 78 -6.84 6.66 -6.80
CA PRO A 78 -7.56 5.66 -6.02
C PRO A 78 -6.67 4.45 -5.65
N PHE A 79 -5.41 4.70 -5.29
CA PHE A 79 -4.41 3.68 -4.98
C PHE A 79 -3.71 4.01 -3.67
N ALA A 80 -3.13 2.99 -3.02
CA ALA A 80 -2.20 3.24 -1.93
C ALA A 80 -1.00 4.08 -2.43
N PRO A 81 -0.37 4.96 -1.59
CA PRO A 81 0.68 5.86 -2.04
C PRO A 81 1.84 5.19 -2.79
N ASN A 82 2.25 3.99 -2.34
CA ASN A 82 3.31 3.21 -2.97
C ASN A 82 2.88 2.70 -4.37
N SER A 83 1.68 2.15 -4.48
CA SER A 83 1.10 1.69 -5.75
C SER A 83 0.87 2.86 -6.72
N GLY A 84 0.36 3.99 -6.23
CA GLY A 84 0.23 5.22 -7.01
C GLY A 84 1.58 5.73 -7.54
N LYS A 85 2.64 5.67 -6.72
CA LYS A 85 4.00 6.05 -7.14
C LYS A 85 4.53 5.11 -8.23
N CYS A 86 4.26 3.81 -8.11
CA CYS A 86 4.60 2.82 -9.13
C CYS A 86 3.92 3.14 -10.47
N ILE A 87 2.61 3.43 -10.45
CA ILE A 87 1.82 3.79 -11.64
C ILE A 87 2.37 5.06 -12.30
N LEU A 88 2.64 6.11 -11.52
CA LEU A 88 3.25 7.34 -12.05
C LEU A 88 4.60 7.07 -12.71
N THR A 89 5.39 6.18 -12.13
CA THR A 89 6.68 5.77 -12.68
C THR A 89 6.50 4.99 -13.99
N GLY A 90 5.48 4.13 -14.08
CA GLY A 90 5.13 3.43 -15.30
C GLY A 90 4.71 4.33 -16.45
N LEU A 91 4.01 5.43 -16.15
CA LEU A 91 3.71 6.45 -17.13
C LEU A 91 4.99 7.10 -17.69
N LEU A 92 5.97 7.42 -16.82
CA LEU A 92 7.24 8.03 -17.22
C LEU A 92 8.08 7.12 -18.12
N PHE A 93 8.06 5.81 -17.87
CA PHE A 93 8.81 4.81 -18.64
C PHE A 93 8.00 4.17 -19.77
N ASN A 94 6.77 4.63 -20.03
CA ASN A 94 5.88 4.10 -21.06
C ASN A 94 5.60 2.58 -20.92
N VAL A 95 5.43 2.12 -19.68
CA VAL A 95 5.09 0.72 -19.30
C VAL A 95 3.88 0.69 -18.36
N LEU A 96 2.94 1.61 -18.58
CA LEU A 96 1.77 1.80 -17.72
C LEU A 96 0.92 0.53 -17.62
N ASP A 97 0.59 -0.10 -18.75
CA ASP A 97 -0.30 -1.27 -18.78
C ASP A 97 0.23 -2.42 -17.90
N SER A 98 1.53 -2.70 -18.02
CA SER A 98 2.18 -3.75 -17.22
C SER A 98 2.22 -3.38 -15.73
N LEU A 99 2.62 -2.16 -15.38
CA LEU A 99 2.68 -1.76 -13.97
C LEU A 99 1.29 -1.62 -13.34
N SER A 100 0.26 -1.23 -14.09
CA SER A 100 -1.12 -1.21 -13.63
C SER A 100 -1.61 -2.62 -13.26
N LEU A 101 -1.35 -3.63 -14.08
CA LEU A 101 -1.69 -5.03 -13.77
C LEU A 101 -0.99 -5.50 -12.49
N ILE A 102 0.30 -5.23 -12.36
CA ILE A 102 1.08 -5.58 -11.17
C ILE A 102 0.50 -4.89 -9.93
N CYS A 103 0.25 -3.58 -9.98
CA CYS A 103 -0.30 -2.83 -8.85
C CYS A 103 -1.68 -3.32 -8.43
N ILE A 104 -2.58 -3.59 -9.40
CA ILE A 104 -3.91 -4.15 -9.09
C ILE A 104 -3.78 -5.49 -8.38
N TYR A 105 -2.88 -6.36 -8.84
CA TYR A 105 -2.66 -7.64 -8.19
C TYR A 105 -2.15 -7.47 -6.75
N CYS A 106 -1.19 -6.57 -6.52
CA CYS A 106 -0.63 -6.29 -5.19
C CYS A 106 -1.64 -5.72 -4.21
N ASP A 107 -2.52 -4.83 -4.67
CA ASP A 107 -3.54 -4.20 -3.84
C ASP A 107 -4.76 -5.12 -3.62
N SER A 108 -4.88 -6.20 -4.40
CA SER A 108 -5.98 -7.16 -4.26
C SER A 108 -5.73 -8.17 -3.13
N ASN A 109 -6.76 -8.43 -2.32
CA ASN A 109 -6.72 -9.49 -1.30
C ASN A 109 -6.96 -10.89 -1.90
N THR A 110 -6.92 -11.02 -3.23
CA THR A 110 -7.24 -12.25 -3.95
C THR A 110 -6.01 -12.81 -4.64
N SER A 111 -5.59 -14.01 -4.26
CA SER A 111 -4.56 -14.73 -5.00
C SER A 111 -5.11 -15.22 -6.35
N LEU A 112 -4.38 -14.93 -7.43
CA LEU A 112 -4.66 -15.42 -8.79
C LEU A 112 -4.59 -16.95 -8.87
N PHE A 113 -3.80 -17.57 -7.99
CA PHE A 113 -3.45 -18.99 -8.07
C PHE A 113 -3.85 -19.73 -6.79
N ASN A 114 -5.12 -19.59 -6.39
CA ASN A 114 -5.63 -20.28 -5.21
C ASN A 114 -6.53 -21.45 -5.61
N ASP A 115 -5.98 -22.65 -5.58
CA ASP A 115 -6.77 -23.89 -5.52
C ASP A 115 -6.46 -24.60 -4.19
N PRO A 116 -7.38 -24.56 -3.21
CA PRO A 116 -7.15 -25.14 -1.89
C PRO A 116 -7.03 -26.68 -1.93
N PHE A 117 -7.51 -27.33 -2.99
CA PHE A 117 -7.48 -28.79 -3.12
C PHE A 117 -6.30 -29.29 -3.95
N LYS A 118 -5.67 -28.42 -4.76
CA LYS A 118 -4.61 -28.80 -5.71
C LYS A 118 -3.31 -28.00 -5.58
N GLN A 119 -2.92 -27.63 -4.37
CA GLN A 119 -1.73 -26.80 -4.11
C GLN A 119 -0.45 -27.29 -4.82
N VAL A 120 -0.18 -28.60 -4.87
CA VAL A 120 1.04 -29.13 -5.51
C VAL A 120 1.02 -28.97 -7.04
N GLU A 121 -0.13 -29.16 -7.68
CA GLU A 121 -0.28 -28.94 -9.13
C GLU A 121 -0.19 -27.45 -9.45
N THR A 122 -0.86 -26.61 -8.66
CA THR A 122 -0.81 -25.16 -8.81
C THR A 122 0.61 -24.62 -8.67
N SER A 123 1.38 -25.08 -7.69
CA SER A 123 2.78 -24.67 -7.54
C SER A 123 3.65 -25.05 -8.74
N LYS A 124 3.45 -26.24 -9.32
CA LYS A 124 4.15 -26.65 -10.55
C LYS A 124 3.75 -25.79 -11.74
N ALA A 125 2.46 -25.48 -11.88
CA ALA A 125 1.95 -24.60 -12.92
C ALA A 125 2.51 -23.17 -12.79
N ILE A 126 2.57 -22.62 -11.58
CA ILE A 126 3.17 -21.30 -11.30
C ILE A 126 4.64 -21.28 -11.72
N ILE A 127 5.43 -22.28 -11.30
CA ILE A 127 6.86 -22.34 -11.66
C ILE A 127 7.02 -22.45 -13.19
N THR A 128 6.16 -23.23 -13.85
CA THR A 128 6.17 -23.36 -15.31
C THR A 128 5.80 -22.05 -16.00
N LEU A 129 4.81 -21.33 -15.48
CA LEU A 129 4.35 -20.03 -16.01
C LEU A 129 5.40 -18.92 -15.82
N CYS A 130 6.11 -18.93 -14.69
CA CYS A 130 7.16 -17.94 -14.40
C CYS A 130 8.36 -18.09 -15.35
N GLY A 131 8.63 -19.30 -15.84
CA GLY A 131 9.72 -19.57 -16.78
C GLY A 131 11.08 -19.18 -16.21
N ASP A 132 11.83 -18.37 -16.96
CA ASP A 132 13.16 -17.88 -16.55
C ASP A 132 13.08 -16.67 -15.59
N PHE A 133 11.91 -16.04 -15.47
CA PHE A 133 11.72 -14.91 -14.57
C PHE A 133 11.63 -15.41 -13.12
N LYS A 134 12.24 -14.66 -12.20
CA LYS A 134 12.26 -14.97 -10.76
C LYS A 134 11.58 -13.88 -9.94
N GLY A 135 10.34 -13.55 -10.29
CA GLY A 135 9.58 -12.50 -9.62
C GLY A 135 8.08 -12.75 -9.63
N ASP A 136 7.49 -12.82 -8.43
CA ASP A 136 6.05 -13.06 -8.27
C ASP A 136 5.19 -11.94 -8.86
N PHE A 137 5.71 -10.71 -8.91
CA PHE A 137 5.02 -9.59 -9.58
C PHE A 137 4.86 -9.83 -11.08
N ILE A 138 5.88 -10.39 -11.74
CA ILE A 138 5.84 -10.67 -13.19
C ILE A 138 4.84 -11.79 -13.49
N LEU A 139 4.62 -12.71 -12.55
CA LEU A 139 3.66 -13.78 -12.71
C LEU A 139 2.25 -13.27 -13.02
N SER A 140 1.85 -12.14 -12.44
CA SER A 140 0.55 -11.50 -12.73
C SER A 140 0.42 -11.04 -14.19
N LEU A 141 1.54 -10.66 -14.84
CA LEU A 141 1.57 -10.30 -16.26
C LEU A 141 1.46 -11.52 -17.17
N MET A 142 2.04 -12.65 -16.75
CA MET A 142 2.04 -13.88 -17.56
C MET A 142 0.70 -14.61 -17.48
N ALA A 143 -0.12 -14.31 -16.48
CA ALA A 143 -1.40 -14.94 -16.24
C ALA A 143 -2.56 -14.35 -17.07
N VAL A 144 -2.39 -13.14 -17.60
CA VAL A 144 -3.39 -12.38 -18.37
C VAL A 144 -3.05 -12.44 -19.85
#